data_AF-A0AAT9GSB9-F1
#
_entry.id   AF-A0AAT9GSB9-F1
#
_cell.length_a   1.000
_cell.length_b   1.000
_cell.length_c   1.000
_cell.angle_alpha   90.00
_cell.angle_beta   90.00
_cell.angle_gamma   90.00
#
_symmetry.space_group_name_H-M   'P 1'
#
loop_
_entity.id
_entity.type
_entity.pdbx_description
1 polymer ?
#
loop_
_entity_poly.entity_id
_entity_poly.type
_entity_poly.pdbx_seq_one_letter_code
_entity_poly.pdbx_strand_id
1 'polypeptide(L)' 'MTSKKWSATTWFVVVGPLVVFLAITIWVADQLEQVPGWQLVPYIAVPMAVVFLAIGAVFRHKWGKFIFG' A
#
# COMPACT_ATOMS: atom_id res chain seq x y z
N MET A 1 5.56 -24.95 -15.24
CA MET A 1 6.00 -24.28 -13.97
C MET A 1 5.97 -22.74 -14.05
N THR A 2 5.23 -22.13 -14.98
CA THR A 2 5.28 -20.67 -15.25
C THR A 2 4.26 -19.83 -14.48
N SER A 3 3.09 -20.39 -14.14
CA SER A 3 1.99 -19.65 -13.50
C SER A 3 2.29 -19.12 -12.09
N LYS A 4 2.92 -19.92 -11.21
CA LYS A 4 3.18 -19.52 -9.80
C LYS A 4 4.19 -18.37 -9.66
N LYS A 5 5.27 -18.39 -10.45
CA LYS A 5 6.30 -17.32 -10.42
C LYS A 5 5.72 -15.99 -10.88
N TRP A 6 4.91 -16.02 -11.93
CA TRP A 6 4.30 -14.80 -12.47
C TRP A 6 3.27 -14.20 -11.50
N SER A 7 2.49 -15.05 -10.81
CA SER A 7 1.62 -14.59 -9.73
C SER A 7 2.37 -13.81 -8.65
N ALA A 8 3.49 -14.34 -8.14
CA ALA A 8 4.29 -13.70 -7.10
C ALA A 8 4.94 -12.39 -7.56
N THR A 9 5.49 -12.33 -8.77
CA THR A 9 6.06 -11.10 -9.35
C THR A 9 5.02 -10.01 -9.47
N THR A 10 3.82 -10.32 -9.99
CA THR A 10 2.76 -9.32 -10.13
C THR A 10 2.21 -8.85 -8.78
N TRP A 11 2.16 -9.74 -7.78
CA TRP A 11 1.84 -9.34 -6.41
C TRP A 11 2.86 -8.35 -5.85
N PHE A 12 4.16 -8.62 -6.06
CA PHE A 12 5.22 -7.71 -5.64
C PHE A 12 5.14 -6.35 -6.35
N VAL A 13 4.88 -6.33 -7.66
CA VAL A 13 4.78 -5.08 -8.43
C VAL A 13 3.56 -4.24 -8.04
N VAL A 14 2.44 -4.87 -7.66
CA VAL A 14 1.21 -4.15 -7.29
C VAL A 14 1.18 -3.77 -5.81
N VAL A 15 1.50 -4.71 -4.92
CA VAL A 15 1.41 -4.50 -3.47
C VAL A 15 2.70 -3.94 -2.89
N GLY A 16 3.85 -4.28 -3.45
CA GLY A 16 5.16 -3.79 -2.98
C GLY A 16 5.25 -2.27 -2.91
N PRO A 17 4.93 -1.52 -3.98
CA PRO A 17 4.92 -0.05 -3.94
C PRO A 17 3.95 0.52 -2.91
N LEU A 18 2.78 -0.12 -2.71
CA LEU A 18 1.79 0.32 -1.73
C LEU A 18 2.27 0.10 -0.29
N VAL A 19 2.98 -1.00 -0.03
CA VAL A 19 3.60 -1.26 1.28
C VAL A 19 4.72 -0.26 1.54
N VAL A 20 5.56 0.02 0.55
CA VAL A 20 6.62 1.03 0.66
C VAL A 20 6.01 2.42 0.91
N PHE A 21 4.96 2.77 0.18
CA PHE A 21 4.22 4.02 0.39
C PHE A 21 3.66 4.12 1.80
N LEU A 22 3.04 3.06 2.32
CA LEU A 22 2.55 3.03 3.70
C LEU A 22 3.70 3.21 4.71
N ALA A 23 4.82 2.51 4.52
CA ALA A 23 5.97 2.64 5.41
C ALA A 23 6.53 4.07 5.45
N ILE A 24 6.65 4.72 4.28
CA ILE A 24 7.09 6.12 4.19
C ILE A 24 6.05 7.04 4.84
N THR A 25 4.75 6.78 4.64
CA THR A 25 3.67 7.58 5.24
C THR A 25 3.73 7.53 6.76
N ILE A 26 3.93 6.35 7.34
CA ILE A 26 4.09 6.17 8.79
C ILE A 26 5.32 6.93 9.29
N TRP A 27 6.46 6.76 8.61
CA TRP A 27 7.68 7.46 8.99
C TRP A 27 7.51 8.99 8.98
N VAL A 28 6.89 9.54 7.93
CA VAL A 28 6.60 10.99 7.85
C VAL A 28 5.60 11.40 8.93
N ALA A 29 4.58 10.58 9.20
CA ALA A 29 3.59 10.85 10.24
C ALA A 29 4.25 10.99 11.63
N ASP A 30 5.19 10.09 11.97
CA ASP A 30 5.95 10.16 13.22
C ASP A 30 6.77 11.44 13.33
N GLN A 31 7.31 11.95 12.22
CA GLN A 31 8.01 13.24 12.21
C GLN A 31 7.03 14.41 12.40
N LEU A 32 5.87 14.37 11.75
CA LEU A 32 4.87 15.44 11.80
C LEU A 32 4.17 15.56 13.15
N GLU A 33 4.04 14.47 13.90
CA GLU A 33 3.46 14.50 15.24
C GLU A 33 4.29 15.36 16.22
N GLN A 34 5.60 15.44 15.98
CA GLN A 34 6.53 16.26 16.77
C GLN A 34 6.54 17.73 16.35
N VAL A 35 5.92 18.08 15.21
CA VAL A 35 5.87 19.44 14.69
C VAL A 35 4.57 20.13 15.13
N PRO A 36 4.66 21.23 15.91
CA PRO A 36 3.47 21.98 16.31
C PRO A 36 2.64 22.43 15.10
N GLY A 37 1.34 22.15 15.14
CA GLY A 37 0.39 22.51 14.07
C GLY A 37 0.18 21.42 13.01
N TRP A 38 0.96 20.34 13.03
CA TRP A 38 0.86 19.24 12.06
C TRP A 38 0.32 17.93 12.64
N GLN A 39 0.01 17.88 13.94
CA GLN A 39 -0.43 16.66 14.63
C GLN A 39 -1.70 16.02 14.04
N LEU A 40 -2.52 16.80 13.31
CA LEU A 40 -3.72 16.29 12.66
C LEU A 40 -3.42 15.42 11.43
N VAL A 41 -2.28 15.66 10.76
CA VAL A 41 -1.93 15.01 9.49
C VAL A 41 -1.72 13.49 9.64
N PRO A 42 -0.98 12.99 10.66
CA PRO A 42 -0.88 11.56 10.95
C PRO A 42 -2.23 10.84 11.01
N TYR A 43 -3.22 11.42 11.71
CA TYR A 43 -4.54 10.83 11.89
C TYR A 43 -5.37 10.71 10.60
N ILE A 44 -4.99 11.41 9.54
CA ILE A 44 -5.68 11.36 8.24
C ILE A 44 -4.85 10.57 7.22
N ALA A 45 -3.56 10.88 7.12
CA ALA A 45 -2.68 10.32 6.11
C ALA A 45 -2.46 8.82 6.29
N VAL A 46 -2.24 8.34 7.53
CA VAL A 46 -1.99 6.92 7.80
C VAL A 46 -3.23 6.07 7.49
N PRO A 47 -4.46 6.40 7.95
CA PRO A 47 -5.66 5.67 7.55
C PRO A 47 -5.90 5.68 6.03
N MET A 48 -5.66 6.81 5.34
CA MET A 48 -5.74 6.84 3.87
C MET A 48 -4.77 5.86 3.22
N ALA A 49 -3.50 5.84 3.64
CA ALA A 49 -2.51 4.93 3.09
C ALA A 49 -2.88 3.45 3.32
N VAL A 50 -3.45 3.11 4.48
CA VAL A 50 -3.98 1.77 4.76
C VAL A 50 -5.14 1.42 3.81
N VAL A 51 -6.06 2.35 3.57
CA VAL A 51 -7.17 2.16 2.62
C VAL A 51 -6.65 1.93 1.21
N PHE A 52 -5.66 2.70 0.75
CA PHE A 52 -5.05 2.49 -0.57
C PHE A 52 -4.38 1.11 -0.69
N LEU A 53 -3.67 0.66 0.34
CA LEU A 53 -3.08 -0.68 0.37
C LEU A 53 -4.18 -1.76 0.29
N ALA A 54 -5.25 -1.61 1.07
CA ALA A 54 -6.37 -2.55 1.06
C ALA A 54 -7.07 -2.60 -0.31
N ILE A 55 -7.33 -1.44 -0.93
CA ILE A 55 -7.92 -1.36 -2.27
C ILE A 55 -7.00 -2.04 -3.30
N GLY A 56 -5.70 -1.75 -3.28
CA GLY A 56 -4.75 -2.37 -4.21
C GLY A 56 -4.67 -3.90 -4.06
N ALA A 57 -4.67 -4.39 -2.82
CA ALA A 57 -4.70 -5.82 -2.54
C ALA A 57 -6.01 -6.48 -3.02
N VAL A 58 -7.16 -5.85 -2.77
CA VAL A 58 -8.47 -6.33 -3.22
C VAL A 58 -8.58 -6.30 -4.75
N PHE A 59 -8.09 -5.24 -5.38
CA PHE A 59 -8.08 -5.09 -6.83
C PHE A 59 -7.24 -6.20 -7.48
N ARG A 60 -6.03 -6.46 -6.96
CA ARG A 60 -5.20 -7.58 -7.40
C ARG A 60 -5.85 -8.95 -7.16
N HIS A 61 -6.57 -9.12 -6.05
CA HIS A 61 -7.24 -10.38 -5.74
C HIS A 61 -8.41 -10.65 -6.68
N LYS A 62 -9.25 -9.65 -6.96
CA LYS A 62 -10.42 -9.78 -7.86
C LYS A 62 -10.03 -9.77 -9.34
N TRP A 63 -9.23 -8.79 -9.77
CA TRP A 63 -8.93 -8.55 -11.18
C TRP A 63 -7.63 -9.21 -11.65
N GLY A 64 -6.70 -9.48 -10.74
CA GLY A 64 -5.46 -10.17 -11.10
C GLY A 64 -5.63 -11.68 -11.36
N LYS A 65 -6.82 -12.26 -11.17
CA LYS A 65 -7.18 -13.56 -11.76
C LYS A 65 -7.76 -13.44 -13.17
N PHE A 66 -8.25 -12.26 -13.55
CA PHE A 66 -8.91 -12.01 -14.83
C PHE A 66 -7.93 -11.50 -15.89
N ILE A 67 -7.00 -10.63 -15.50
CA ILE A 67 -5.97 -10.06 -16.39
C ILE A 67 -4.76 -11.01 -16.54
N PHE A 68 -4.52 -11.85 -15.54
CA PHE A 68 -3.30 -12.66 -15.42
C PHE A 68 -3.57 -14.16 -15.18
N GLY A 69 -4.84 -14.58 -15.30
CA GLY A 69 -5.26 -15.98 -15.22
C GLY A 69 -5.15 -16.69 -16.56
#